data_AF-A0A7S2CN14-F1
#
_entry.id   AF-A0A7S2CN14-F1
#
_cell.length_a   1.000
_cell.length_b   1.000
_cell.length_c   1.000
_cell.angle_alpha   90.00
_cell.angle_beta   90.00
_cell.angle_gamma   90.00
#
_symmetry.space_group_name_H-M   'P 1'
#
loop_
_entity.id
_entity.type
_entity.pdbx_description
1 polymer ?
#
loop_
_entity_poly.entity_id
_entity_poly.type
_entity_poly.pdbx_seq_one_letter_code
_entity_poly.pdbx_strand_id
1 'polypeptide(L)'
;IYHDGDVFFGAHAAFTLMFEQALQAIDPQISAPYWDYSLDDSLYGVEWASKSEIFLPDWFGSINPNNTLHAIDEGRFAHLPIPDRPDGPEHNGFGRLTETWNQNPSSEVQRSSSICGLPTSSRLPGCTEVRGILASKSWSFIHIRSEYMFHAKIHLMVGGAWDCPFPLTDLVHKYDDPIWTEIIASIATGANTLWRTNEINGNLICDQKCSPGSSRIDCACVCPSLDEKVNNGSLTHEDAYEFLDTYGIFNMIQAECYWCVTNSSD
;
A
#
# COMPACT_ATOMS: atom_id res chain seq x y z
N ILE A 1 -3.75 -1.12 17.02
CA ILE A 1 -3.07 0.00 16.35
C ILE A 1 -1.63 -0.43 16.08
N TYR A 2 -1.31 -0.77 14.82
CA TYR A 2 0.02 -1.22 14.37
C TYR A 2 0.85 -0.09 13.73
N HIS A 3 0.27 1.10 13.58
CA HIS A 3 0.72 2.17 12.69
C HIS A 3 0.46 3.56 13.31
N ASP A 4 0.92 4.61 12.64
CA ASP A 4 0.60 6.02 12.94
C ASP A 4 1.08 6.48 14.34
N GLY A 5 2.27 6.01 14.74
CA GLY A 5 2.95 6.45 15.96
C GLY A 5 4.07 5.52 16.40
N ASP A 6 4.72 5.83 17.53
CA ASP A 6 5.87 5.09 18.05
C ASP A 6 5.61 3.58 18.28
N VAL A 7 4.34 3.18 18.33
CA VAL A 7 3.90 1.78 18.36
C VAL A 7 4.32 0.99 17.13
N PHE A 8 4.54 1.64 15.98
CA PHE A 8 4.87 1.02 14.69
C PHE A 8 6.00 -0.01 14.81
N PHE A 9 7.14 0.40 15.37
CA PHE A 9 8.30 -0.47 15.51
C PHE A 9 8.04 -1.65 16.45
N GLY A 10 7.41 -1.39 17.61
CA GLY A 10 7.14 -2.42 18.61
C GLY A 10 6.13 -3.45 18.10
N ALA A 11 5.06 -2.99 17.46
CA ALA A 11 4.00 -3.85 16.94
C ALA A 11 4.48 -4.73 15.77
N HIS A 12 5.22 -4.15 14.82
CA HIS A 12 5.78 -4.92 13.70
C HIS A 12 6.85 -5.92 14.16
N ALA A 13 7.74 -5.52 15.08
CA ALA A 13 8.73 -6.45 15.64
C ALA A 13 8.05 -7.60 16.40
N ALA A 14 7.00 -7.32 17.18
CA ALA A 14 6.23 -8.35 17.88
C ALA A 14 5.54 -9.31 16.89
N PHE A 15 4.94 -8.80 15.82
CA PHE A 15 4.32 -9.61 14.78
C PHE A 15 5.34 -10.51 14.05
N THR A 16 6.50 -9.97 13.67
CA THR A 16 7.60 -10.76 13.09
C THR A 16 8.07 -11.86 14.04
N LEU A 17 8.20 -11.57 15.34
CA LEU A 17 8.59 -12.56 16.33
C LEU A 17 7.53 -13.67 16.49
N MET A 18 6.25 -13.32 16.47
CA MET A 18 5.16 -14.31 16.50
C MET A 18 5.20 -15.23 15.28
N PHE A 19 5.44 -14.66 14.09
CA PHE A 19 5.60 -15.45 12.86
C PHE A 19 6.82 -16.36 12.92
N GLU A 20 7.97 -15.85 13.37
CA GLU A 20 9.17 -16.66 13.56
C GLU A 20 8.94 -17.82 14.53
N GLN A 21 8.30 -17.57 15.67
CA GLN A 21 7.98 -18.61 16.65
C GLN A 21 7.03 -19.67 16.08
N ALA A 22 6.09 -19.28 15.21
CA ALA A 22 5.21 -20.23 14.52
C ALA A 22 5.99 -21.13 13.54
N LEU A 23 6.99 -20.59 12.84
CA LEU A 23 7.91 -21.39 12.01
C LEU A 23 8.81 -22.30 12.84
N GLN A 24 9.34 -21.78 13.96
CA GLN A 24 10.21 -22.52 14.88
C GLN A 24 9.50 -23.67 15.59
N ALA A 25 8.17 -23.61 15.73
CA ALA A 25 7.37 -24.72 16.22
C ALA A 25 7.39 -25.93 15.25
N ILE A 26 7.72 -25.71 13.97
CA ILE A 26 7.91 -26.75 12.96
C ILE A 26 9.39 -27.14 12.89
N ASP A 27 10.28 -26.16 12.75
CA ASP A 27 11.73 -26.36 12.74
C ASP A 27 12.45 -25.23 13.51
N PRO A 28 13.04 -25.53 14.69
CA PRO A 28 13.64 -24.52 15.55
C PRO A 28 14.89 -23.86 14.97
N GLN A 29 15.43 -24.34 13.83
CA GLN A 29 16.58 -23.71 13.16
C GLN A 29 16.17 -22.55 12.23
N ILE A 30 14.87 -22.38 11.97
CA ILE A 30 14.38 -21.34 11.07
C ILE A 30 14.35 -19.98 11.80
N SER A 31 14.84 -18.94 11.13
CA SER A 31 14.56 -17.54 11.46
C SER A 31 13.56 -16.95 10.47
N ALA A 32 12.88 -15.86 10.83
CA ALA A 32 12.01 -15.15 9.90
C ALA A 32 12.81 -14.73 8.65
N PRO A 33 12.42 -15.20 7.44
CA PRO A 33 13.03 -14.71 6.21
C PRO A 33 12.67 -13.24 6.01
N TYR A 34 13.58 -12.48 5.40
CA TYR A 34 13.33 -11.09 5.02
C TYR A 34 13.68 -10.88 3.54
N TRP A 35 13.00 -9.94 2.92
CA TRP A 35 13.30 -9.46 1.57
C TRP A 35 14.04 -8.12 1.68
N ASP A 36 15.29 -8.08 1.22
CA ASP A 36 16.03 -6.82 1.07
C ASP A 36 15.67 -6.14 -0.25
N TYR A 37 14.52 -5.46 -0.27
CA TYR A 37 14.10 -4.71 -1.46
C TYR A 37 15.01 -3.52 -1.77
N SER A 38 15.85 -3.07 -0.82
CA SER A 38 16.84 -2.03 -1.08
C SER A 38 18.01 -2.54 -1.93
N LEU A 39 18.34 -3.83 -1.80
CA LEU A 39 19.28 -4.51 -2.68
C LEU A 39 18.67 -4.72 -4.06
N ASP A 40 17.42 -5.14 -4.14
CA ASP A 40 16.72 -5.30 -5.43
C ASP A 40 16.59 -3.98 -6.19
N ASP A 41 16.33 -2.87 -5.50
CA ASP A 41 16.41 -1.54 -6.12
C ASP A 41 17.80 -1.27 -6.69
N SER A 42 18.87 -1.58 -5.94
CA SER A 42 20.24 -1.35 -6.37
C SER A 42 20.65 -2.23 -7.56
N LEU A 43 20.12 -3.44 -7.66
CA LEU A 43 20.48 -4.40 -8.71
C LEU A 43 19.64 -4.21 -9.98
N TYR A 44 18.35 -3.94 -9.83
CA TYR A 44 17.38 -3.99 -10.92
C TYR A 44 16.71 -2.65 -11.23
N GLY A 45 16.79 -1.66 -10.33
CA GLY A 45 16.13 -0.37 -10.49
C GLY A 45 14.64 -0.56 -10.82
N VAL A 46 14.15 0.10 -11.88
CA VAL A 46 12.74 0.01 -12.32
C VAL A 46 12.33 -1.39 -12.81
N GLU A 47 13.27 -2.29 -13.09
CA GLU A 47 12.99 -3.65 -13.55
C GLU A 47 12.79 -4.65 -12.39
N TRP A 48 12.89 -4.22 -11.13
CA TRP A 48 12.79 -5.07 -9.93
C TRP A 48 11.59 -6.03 -9.98
N ALA A 49 10.44 -5.54 -10.45
CA ALA A 49 9.19 -6.29 -10.53
C ALA A 49 9.28 -7.53 -11.43
N SER A 50 10.11 -7.50 -12.48
CA SER A 50 10.30 -8.60 -13.43
C SER A 50 11.59 -9.40 -13.21
N LYS A 51 12.54 -8.85 -12.43
CA LYS A 51 13.89 -9.43 -12.23
C LYS A 51 14.11 -10.01 -10.84
N SER A 52 13.40 -9.53 -9.83
CA SER A 52 13.57 -10.01 -8.47
C SER A 52 13.21 -11.49 -8.37
N GLU A 53 14.08 -12.26 -7.74
CA GLU A 53 13.91 -13.70 -7.56
C GLU A 53 12.64 -14.03 -6.75
N ILE A 54 12.21 -13.12 -5.87
CA ILE A 54 11.03 -13.38 -5.02
C ILE A 54 9.76 -13.60 -5.85
N PHE A 55 9.67 -13.01 -7.04
CA PHE A 55 8.51 -13.13 -7.94
C PHE A 55 8.66 -14.23 -8.99
N LEU A 56 9.63 -15.13 -8.82
CA LEU A 56 9.74 -16.31 -9.68
C LEU A 56 8.54 -17.25 -9.47
N PRO A 57 8.10 -17.97 -10.53
CA PRO A 57 6.95 -18.88 -10.47
C PRO A 57 7.10 -20.01 -9.43
N ASP A 58 8.31 -20.39 -9.04
CA ASP A 58 8.56 -21.43 -8.04
C ASP A 58 8.75 -20.88 -6.61
N TRP A 59 8.68 -19.55 -6.43
CA TRP A 59 8.77 -18.89 -5.13
C TRP A 59 7.44 -18.25 -4.70
N PHE A 60 7.31 -16.91 -4.70
CA PHE A 60 6.06 -16.22 -4.35
C PHE A 60 5.12 -15.99 -5.55
N GLY A 61 5.51 -16.42 -6.76
CA GLY A 61 4.74 -16.23 -7.98
C GLY A 61 4.82 -14.80 -8.52
N SER A 62 4.40 -14.63 -9.78
CA SER A 62 4.42 -13.34 -10.49
C SER A 62 3.84 -12.19 -9.66
N ILE A 63 4.46 -11.01 -9.73
CA ILE A 63 3.92 -9.78 -9.15
C ILE A 63 2.58 -9.36 -9.79
N ASN A 64 2.34 -9.80 -11.02
CA ASN A 64 1.10 -9.54 -11.75
C ASN A 64 0.54 -10.87 -12.29
N PRO A 65 -0.23 -11.61 -11.48
CA PRO A 65 -0.89 -12.84 -11.89
C PRO A 65 -1.75 -12.61 -13.14
N ASN A 66 -1.66 -13.53 -14.09
CA ASN A 66 -2.35 -13.38 -15.39
C ASN A 66 -3.76 -13.98 -15.34
N ASN A 67 -4.56 -13.53 -14.39
CA ASN A 67 -5.96 -13.92 -14.23
C ASN A 67 -6.81 -12.73 -13.79
N THR A 68 -8.10 -12.79 -14.10
CA THR A 68 -9.05 -11.70 -13.81
C THR A 68 -9.33 -11.52 -12.31
N LEU A 69 -8.93 -12.49 -11.49
CA LEU A 69 -9.09 -12.43 -10.04
C LEU A 69 -7.88 -11.79 -9.37
N HIS A 70 -6.79 -11.48 -10.08
CA HIS A 70 -5.52 -11.05 -9.47
C HIS A 70 -4.97 -12.02 -8.41
N ALA A 71 -5.49 -13.25 -8.35
CA ALA A 71 -5.11 -14.25 -7.36
C ALA A 71 -3.74 -14.81 -7.71
N ILE A 72 -2.87 -15.01 -6.72
CA ILE A 72 -1.59 -15.68 -6.96
C ILE A 72 -1.88 -17.10 -7.43
N ASP A 73 -1.45 -17.48 -8.63
CA ASP A 73 -1.73 -18.77 -9.29
C ASP A 73 -0.48 -19.62 -9.52
N GLU A 74 0.68 -19.16 -9.04
CA GLU A 74 1.98 -19.82 -9.17
C GLU A 74 2.71 -19.92 -7.81
N GLY A 75 3.62 -20.88 -7.72
CA GLY A 75 4.51 -21.05 -6.56
C GLY A 75 3.87 -21.75 -5.36
N ARG A 76 4.58 -21.75 -4.24
CA ARG A 76 4.14 -22.40 -2.99
C ARG A 76 2.88 -21.76 -2.40
N PHE A 77 2.66 -20.49 -2.72
CA PHE A 77 1.56 -19.68 -2.20
C PHE A 77 0.43 -19.47 -3.22
N ALA A 78 0.41 -20.26 -4.31
CA ALA A 78 -0.71 -20.28 -5.24
C ALA A 78 -2.02 -20.58 -4.51
N HIS A 79 -3.05 -19.77 -4.78
CA HIS A 79 -4.39 -19.86 -4.17
C HIS A 79 -4.37 -19.87 -2.63
N LEU A 80 -3.39 -19.18 -2.01
CA LEU A 80 -3.30 -19.09 -0.56
C LEU A 80 -4.60 -18.47 -0.01
N PRO A 81 -5.36 -19.18 0.85
CA PRO A 81 -6.63 -18.69 1.32
C PRO A 81 -6.46 -17.57 2.35
N ILE A 82 -7.34 -16.58 2.28
CA ILE A 82 -7.52 -15.57 3.31
C ILE A 82 -8.54 -16.11 4.32
N PRO A 83 -8.19 -16.24 5.61
CA PRO A 83 -9.12 -16.75 6.61
C PRO A 83 -10.34 -15.86 6.81
N ASP A 84 -11.50 -16.50 7.03
CA ASP A 84 -12.70 -15.84 7.53
C ASP A 84 -12.60 -15.65 9.04
N ARG A 85 -12.76 -14.40 9.48
CA ARG A 85 -12.72 -13.96 10.87
C ARG A 85 -13.77 -12.86 11.13
N PRO A 86 -15.07 -13.11 10.87
CA PRO A 86 -16.12 -12.09 11.05
C PRO A 86 -16.31 -11.66 12.52
N ASP A 87 -15.84 -12.46 13.48
CA ASP A 87 -15.85 -12.13 14.91
C ASP A 87 -14.50 -11.56 15.40
N GLY A 88 -13.52 -11.44 14.49
CA GLY A 88 -12.20 -10.90 14.79
C GLY A 88 -12.23 -9.37 14.95
N PRO A 89 -11.22 -8.77 15.61
CA PRO A 89 -11.12 -7.31 15.66
C PRO A 89 -10.68 -6.69 14.32
N GLU A 90 -10.07 -7.48 13.44
CA GLU A 90 -9.58 -7.05 12.13
C GLU A 90 -10.26 -7.89 11.06
N HIS A 91 -11.19 -7.30 10.30
CA HIS A 91 -11.78 -7.89 9.11
C HIS A 91 -12.41 -6.82 8.21
N ASN A 92 -12.58 -7.11 6.93
CA ASN A 92 -13.38 -6.25 6.05
C ASN A 92 -14.89 -6.55 6.14
N GLY A 93 -15.72 -5.82 5.39
CA GLY A 93 -17.16 -6.02 5.39
C GLY A 93 -17.61 -7.43 5.02
N PHE A 94 -16.79 -8.21 4.30
CA PHE A 94 -17.09 -9.60 3.95
C PHE A 94 -16.60 -10.62 4.99
N GLY A 95 -16.01 -10.16 6.11
CA GLY A 95 -15.46 -11.00 7.16
C GLY A 95 -14.09 -11.60 6.85
N ARG A 96 -13.41 -11.14 5.79
CA ARG A 96 -12.04 -11.55 5.45
C ARG A 96 -11.06 -10.90 6.41
N LEU A 97 -10.04 -11.63 6.85
CA LEU A 97 -8.93 -11.09 7.65
C LEU A 97 -8.03 -10.15 6.82
N THR A 98 -8.56 -8.97 6.53
CA THR A 98 -7.93 -7.86 5.84
C THR A 98 -8.38 -6.55 6.47
N GLU A 99 -7.78 -5.45 6.05
CA GLU A 99 -8.14 -4.09 6.47
C GLU A 99 -9.62 -3.79 6.23
N THR A 100 -10.24 -3.07 7.15
CA THR A 100 -11.67 -2.68 7.15
C THR A 100 -12.04 -1.81 5.95
N TRP A 101 -11.10 -1.01 5.45
CA TRP A 101 -11.25 -0.23 4.22
C TRP A 101 -11.02 -1.03 2.94
N ASN A 102 -10.48 -2.26 3.03
CA ASN A 102 -10.27 -3.13 1.88
C ASN A 102 -11.51 -4.02 1.66
N GLN A 103 -12.55 -3.46 1.03
CA GLN A 103 -13.83 -4.13 0.76
C GLN A 103 -13.75 -5.12 -0.43
N ASN A 104 -12.72 -5.94 -0.44
CA ASN A 104 -12.49 -6.98 -1.42
C ASN A 104 -13.01 -8.34 -0.90
N PRO A 105 -13.99 -8.97 -1.57
CA PRO A 105 -14.60 -10.21 -1.09
C PRO A 105 -13.74 -11.47 -1.30
N SER A 106 -12.57 -11.34 -1.95
CA SER A 106 -11.73 -12.49 -2.31
C SER A 106 -11.40 -13.38 -1.12
N SER A 107 -11.50 -14.69 -1.33
CA SER A 107 -11.06 -15.71 -0.38
C SER A 107 -9.59 -16.09 -0.56
N GLU A 108 -8.88 -15.47 -1.50
CA GLU A 108 -7.50 -15.80 -1.85
C GLU A 108 -6.63 -14.55 -1.86
N VAL A 109 -5.35 -14.70 -1.54
CA VAL A 109 -4.37 -13.61 -1.61
C VAL A 109 -4.20 -13.15 -3.06
N GLN A 110 -4.31 -11.84 -3.24
CA GLN A 110 -4.24 -11.19 -4.55
C GLN A 110 -3.11 -10.15 -4.60
N ARG A 111 -2.69 -9.81 -5.82
CA ARG A 111 -1.72 -8.73 -6.07
C ARG A 111 -1.81 -8.21 -7.51
N SER A 112 -1.31 -7.01 -7.74
CA SER A 112 -1.23 -6.41 -9.08
C SER A 112 -0.03 -5.48 -9.18
N SER A 113 0.63 -5.46 -10.36
CA SER A 113 1.68 -4.48 -10.67
C SER A 113 1.14 -3.13 -11.13
N SER A 114 -0.08 -2.76 -10.72
CA SER A 114 -0.73 -1.50 -11.08
C SER A 114 -1.65 -0.99 -9.98
N ILE A 115 -1.78 0.33 -9.90
CA ILE A 115 -2.74 1.04 -9.03
C ILE A 115 -3.66 1.84 -9.94
N CYS A 116 -4.92 1.44 -10.05
CA CYS A 116 -5.92 2.09 -10.90
C CYS A 116 -5.43 2.32 -12.34
N GLY A 117 -4.76 1.33 -12.92
CA GLY A 117 -4.18 1.37 -14.27
C GLY A 117 -2.79 1.98 -14.37
N LEU A 118 -2.31 2.69 -13.35
CA LEU A 118 -0.94 3.22 -13.32
C LEU A 118 0.04 2.10 -12.93
N PRO A 119 1.06 1.77 -13.74
CA PRO A 119 2.05 0.76 -13.37
C PRO A 119 2.81 1.10 -12.09
N THR A 120 3.02 0.12 -11.21
CA THR A 120 3.78 0.28 -9.96
C THR A 120 5.28 0.05 -10.10
N SER A 121 5.81 -0.05 -11.32
CA SER A 121 7.22 -0.31 -11.62
C SER A 121 8.16 0.88 -11.36
N SER A 122 7.76 1.79 -10.46
CA SER A 122 8.67 2.81 -9.91
C SER A 122 9.78 2.13 -9.12
N ARG A 123 10.89 2.83 -8.88
CA ARG A 123 11.98 2.32 -8.05
C ARG A 123 11.49 2.00 -6.64
N LEU A 124 11.99 0.91 -6.07
CA LEU A 124 11.74 0.55 -4.68
C LEU A 124 12.50 1.54 -3.76
N PRO A 125 12.05 1.76 -2.52
CA PRO A 125 12.84 2.51 -1.54
C PRO A 125 14.19 1.82 -1.33
N GLY A 126 15.28 2.53 -1.65
CA GLY A 126 16.61 1.97 -1.80
C GLY A 126 17.58 2.43 -0.71
N CYS A 127 18.87 2.34 -1.02
CA CYS A 127 19.95 2.74 -0.11
C CYS A 127 19.86 4.22 0.32
N THR A 128 19.31 5.08 -0.54
CA THR A 128 19.12 6.50 -0.29
C THR A 128 18.19 6.72 0.91
N GLU A 129 17.02 6.08 0.89
CA GLU A 129 16.02 6.14 1.95
C GLU A 129 16.55 5.53 3.25
N VAL A 130 17.22 4.37 3.18
CA VAL A 130 17.83 3.72 4.35
C VAL A 130 18.86 4.62 5.01
N ARG A 131 19.80 5.21 4.25
CA ARG A 131 20.79 6.16 4.79
C ARG A 131 20.10 7.36 5.43
N GLY A 132 19.01 7.82 4.82
CA GLY A 132 18.16 8.88 5.34
C GLY A 132 17.55 8.61 6.70
N ILE A 133 17.02 7.41 6.88
CA ILE A 133 16.48 6.95 8.16
C ILE A 133 17.61 6.92 9.19
N LEU A 134 18.73 6.27 8.87
CA LEU A 134 19.87 6.11 9.78
C LEU A 134 20.57 7.43 10.16
N ALA A 135 20.55 8.42 9.27
CA ALA A 135 21.09 9.75 9.54
C ALA A 135 20.17 10.64 10.39
N SER A 136 18.93 10.21 10.63
CA SER A 136 17.94 11.01 11.35
C SER A 136 18.27 11.12 12.84
N LYS A 137 18.22 12.34 13.37
CA LYS A 137 18.54 12.64 14.78
C LYS A 137 17.32 12.74 15.69
N SER A 138 16.12 12.64 15.12
CA SER A 138 14.86 12.67 15.88
C SER A 138 14.17 11.32 15.76
N TRP A 139 13.66 10.83 16.88
CA TRP A 139 12.81 9.64 16.90
C TRP A 139 11.57 9.79 16.03
N SER A 140 10.93 10.97 16.06
CA SER A 140 9.77 11.25 15.22
C SER A 140 10.10 11.20 13.72
N PHE A 141 11.30 11.64 13.31
CA PHE A 141 11.73 11.56 11.91
C PHE A 141 12.14 10.15 11.52
N ILE A 142 12.75 9.38 12.43
CA ILE A 142 13.03 7.95 12.20
C ILE A 142 11.71 7.21 11.97
N HIS A 143 10.70 7.43 12.82
CA HIS A 143 9.36 6.89 12.65
C HIS A 143 8.75 7.25 11.30
N ILE A 144 8.59 8.55 11.01
CA ILE A 144 7.95 9.02 9.78
C ILE A 144 8.64 8.45 8.53
N ARG A 145 9.98 8.47 8.51
CA ARG A 145 10.74 7.97 7.35
C ARG A 145 10.65 6.45 7.20
N SER A 146 10.68 5.72 8.32
CA SER A 146 10.59 4.26 8.29
C SER A 146 9.20 3.79 7.87
N GLU A 147 8.15 4.32 8.49
CA GLU A 147 6.78 3.91 8.22
C GLU A 147 6.33 4.40 6.84
N TYR A 148 6.38 5.70 6.57
CA TYR A 148 5.70 6.27 5.40
C TYR A 148 6.55 6.26 4.13
N MET A 149 7.89 6.42 4.24
CA MET A 149 8.74 6.54 3.06
C MET A 149 9.35 5.21 2.61
N PHE A 150 9.67 4.34 3.55
CA PHE A 150 10.34 3.07 3.27
C PHE A 150 9.34 1.90 3.26
N HIS A 151 8.54 1.76 4.32
CA HIS A 151 7.61 0.64 4.47
C HIS A 151 6.29 0.79 3.69
N ALA A 152 5.60 1.93 3.81
CA ALA A 152 4.22 2.08 3.34
C ALA A 152 4.06 1.86 1.83
N LYS A 153 5.04 2.32 1.04
CA LYS A 153 5.01 2.24 -0.43
C LYS A 153 4.94 0.81 -0.95
N ILE A 154 5.64 -0.11 -0.30
CA ILE A 154 5.72 -1.52 -0.74
C ILE A 154 4.33 -2.18 -0.77
N HIS A 155 3.43 -1.80 0.14
CA HIS A 155 2.08 -2.37 0.19
C HIS A 155 1.33 -2.23 -1.13
N LEU A 156 1.27 -1.02 -1.69
CA LEU A 156 0.59 -0.81 -2.97
C LEU A 156 1.48 -1.08 -4.18
N MET A 157 2.80 -1.01 -4.04
CA MET A 157 3.70 -1.42 -5.13
C MET A 157 3.56 -2.90 -5.48
N VAL A 158 3.37 -3.75 -4.46
CA VAL A 158 3.16 -5.19 -4.64
C VAL A 158 1.68 -5.54 -4.71
N GLY A 159 0.84 -4.96 -3.84
CA GLY A 159 -0.58 -5.30 -3.74
C GLY A 159 -1.43 -4.73 -4.87
N GLY A 160 -1.10 -3.53 -5.34
CA GLY A 160 -1.86 -2.83 -6.38
C GLY A 160 -3.27 -2.41 -5.95
N ALA A 161 -4.01 -1.82 -6.89
CA ALA A 161 -5.43 -1.50 -6.75
C ALA A 161 -6.12 -1.53 -8.11
N TRP A 162 -7.37 -2.00 -8.16
CA TRP A 162 -8.13 -2.16 -9.39
C TRP A 162 -9.63 -1.92 -9.16
N ASP A 163 -10.39 -1.91 -10.26
CA ASP A 163 -11.80 -1.49 -10.34
C ASP A 163 -12.04 -0.07 -9.83
N CYS A 164 -11.08 0.81 -10.07
CA CYS A 164 -11.21 2.22 -9.73
C CYS A 164 -12.18 2.92 -10.69
N PRO A 165 -13.03 3.84 -10.21
CA PRO A 165 -13.97 4.57 -11.05
C PRO A 165 -13.27 5.48 -12.07
N PHE A 166 -12.01 5.80 -11.83
CA PHE A 166 -11.18 6.66 -12.66
C PHE A 166 -9.77 6.05 -12.82
N PRO A 167 -9.26 5.89 -14.06
CA PRO A 167 -7.92 5.38 -14.29
C PRO A 167 -6.87 6.49 -14.14
N LEU A 168 -5.86 6.28 -13.29
CA LEU A 168 -4.83 7.28 -13.03
C LEU A 168 -3.96 7.62 -14.25
N THR A 169 -3.92 6.73 -15.24
CA THR A 169 -3.24 6.97 -16.53
C THR A 169 -3.81 8.16 -17.28
N ASP A 170 -5.10 8.46 -17.13
CA ASP A 170 -5.75 9.59 -17.80
C ASP A 170 -5.25 10.93 -17.23
N LEU A 171 -4.92 10.98 -15.93
CA LEU A 171 -4.30 12.16 -15.31
C LEU A 171 -2.86 12.34 -15.76
N VAL A 172 -2.10 11.25 -15.84
CA VAL A 172 -0.71 11.31 -16.31
C VAL A 172 -0.65 11.84 -17.75
N HIS A 173 -1.49 11.34 -18.66
CA HIS A 173 -1.50 11.78 -20.05
C HIS A 173 -2.04 13.20 -20.24
N LYS A 174 -2.79 13.75 -19.28
CA LYS A 174 -3.34 15.10 -19.37
C LYS A 174 -2.26 16.18 -19.26
N TYR A 175 -1.21 15.92 -18.48
CA TYR A 175 -0.11 16.84 -18.27
C TYR A 175 1.14 16.20 -18.88
N ASP A 176 1.49 16.60 -20.11
CA ASP A 176 2.61 16.08 -20.91
C ASP A 176 4.00 16.46 -20.32
N ASP A 177 4.21 16.19 -19.03
CA ASP A 177 5.44 16.42 -18.28
C ASP A 177 5.69 15.22 -17.34
N PRO A 178 6.87 14.57 -17.44
CA PRO A 178 7.26 13.44 -16.59
C PRO A 178 7.08 13.66 -15.08
N ILE A 179 7.18 14.91 -14.60
CA ILE A 179 7.02 15.20 -13.17
C ILE A 179 5.64 14.82 -12.65
N TRP A 180 4.59 14.91 -13.49
CA TRP A 180 3.25 14.50 -13.09
C TRP A 180 3.12 13.00 -12.95
N THR A 181 3.88 12.22 -13.74
CA THR A 181 3.93 10.77 -13.58
C THR A 181 4.48 10.41 -12.20
N GLU A 182 5.57 11.05 -11.78
CA GLU A 182 6.19 10.82 -10.47
C GLU A 182 5.29 11.24 -9.31
N ILE A 183 4.67 12.42 -9.40
CA ILE A 183 3.75 12.92 -8.35
C ILE A 183 2.53 12.02 -8.23
N ILE A 184 1.89 11.65 -9.35
CA ILE A 184 0.71 10.79 -9.34
C ILE A 184 1.08 9.39 -8.83
N ALA A 185 2.23 8.84 -9.23
CA ALA A 185 2.72 7.56 -8.71
C ALA A 185 2.98 7.60 -7.20
N SER A 186 3.61 8.66 -6.69
CA SER A 186 3.83 8.88 -5.26
C SER A 186 2.50 8.88 -4.50
N ILE A 187 1.53 9.69 -4.93
CA ILE A 187 0.18 9.74 -4.35
C ILE A 187 -0.51 8.36 -4.40
N ALA A 188 -0.43 7.69 -5.55
CA ALA A 188 -1.03 6.38 -5.75
C ALA A 188 -0.47 5.35 -4.79
N THR A 189 0.86 5.30 -4.61
CA THR A 189 1.51 4.37 -3.67
C THR A 189 1.24 4.68 -2.20
N GLY A 190 0.89 5.94 -1.88
CA GLY A 190 0.47 6.37 -0.54
C GLY A 190 -1.03 6.20 -0.26
N ALA A 191 -1.83 5.70 -1.22
CA ALA A 191 -3.28 5.64 -1.07
C ALA A 191 -3.76 4.75 0.10
N ASN A 192 -2.98 3.72 0.49
CA ASN A 192 -3.28 2.92 1.67
C ASN A 192 -3.30 3.76 2.97
N THR A 193 -2.35 4.69 3.09
CA THR A 193 -2.28 5.63 4.22
C THR A 193 -3.46 6.58 4.18
N LEU A 194 -3.81 7.07 2.98
CA LEU A 194 -4.97 7.94 2.80
C LEU A 194 -6.26 7.24 3.25
N TRP A 195 -6.52 6.01 2.82
CA TRP A 195 -7.71 5.25 3.21
C TRP A 195 -7.75 5.00 4.72
N ARG A 196 -6.64 4.51 5.30
CA ARG A 196 -6.53 4.23 6.73
C ARG A 196 -6.75 5.48 7.57
N THR A 197 -6.05 6.57 7.28
CA THR A 197 -6.17 7.83 8.04
C THR A 197 -7.59 8.39 7.93
N ASN A 198 -8.23 8.31 6.76
CA ASN A 198 -9.60 8.79 6.62
C ASN A 198 -10.62 7.90 7.33
N GLU A 199 -10.39 6.60 7.40
CA GLU A 199 -11.25 5.69 8.17
C GLU A 199 -11.13 5.96 9.68
N ILE A 200 -9.90 6.05 10.21
CA ILE A 200 -9.65 6.35 11.63
C ILE A 200 -10.32 7.67 12.04
N ASN A 201 -10.29 8.68 11.17
CA ASN A 201 -10.91 9.98 11.41
C ASN A 201 -12.42 10.02 11.13
N GLY A 202 -13.02 8.92 10.67
CA GLY A 202 -14.45 8.81 10.38
C GLY A 202 -14.91 9.48 9.08
N ASN A 203 -13.98 9.84 8.20
CA ASN A 203 -14.28 10.43 6.89
C ASN A 203 -14.52 9.37 5.81
N LEU A 204 -13.83 8.23 5.92
CA LEU A 204 -14.08 7.05 5.10
C LEU A 204 -14.94 6.08 5.92
N ILE A 205 -16.16 5.83 5.45
CA ILE A 205 -17.13 4.98 6.13
C ILE A 205 -17.28 3.70 5.31
N CYS A 206 -16.90 2.58 5.92
CA CYS A 206 -16.98 1.27 5.30
C CYS A 206 -18.01 0.41 6.04
N ASP A 207 -18.98 -0.16 5.32
CA ASP A 207 -19.90 -1.13 5.92
C ASP A 207 -19.11 -2.37 6.36
N GLN A 208 -19.37 -2.81 7.59
CA GLN A 208 -18.74 -3.98 8.19
C GLN A 208 -19.58 -5.26 7.96
N LYS A 209 -20.72 -5.14 7.27
CA LYS A 209 -21.66 -6.25 7.05
C LYS A 209 -22.10 -6.36 5.60
N CYS A 210 -21.17 -6.85 4.78
CA CYS A 210 -21.43 -7.25 3.41
C CYS A 210 -21.86 -8.71 3.32
N SER A 211 -22.80 -8.99 2.43
CA SER A 211 -23.25 -10.36 2.16
C SER A 211 -22.48 -10.96 0.99
N PRO A 212 -22.25 -12.28 0.96
CA PRO A 212 -21.79 -12.96 -0.24
C PRO A 212 -22.74 -12.68 -1.41
N GLY A 213 -22.24 -12.05 -2.47
CA GLY A 213 -23.03 -11.66 -3.64
C GLY A 213 -23.59 -10.23 -3.63
N SER A 214 -23.38 -9.46 -2.55
CA SER A 214 -23.54 -7.99 -2.62
C SER A 214 -22.65 -7.45 -3.73
N SER A 215 -23.14 -6.46 -4.48
CA SER A 215 -22.29 -5.82 -5.48
C SER A 215 -21.14 -5.11 -4.77
N ARG A 216 -19.96 -5.07 -5.40
CA ARG A 216 -18.80 -4.35 -4.86
C ARG A 216 -19.11 -2.86 -4.64
N ILE A 217 -20.04 -2.31 -5.41
CA ILE A 217 -20.50 -0.91 -5.29
C ILE A 217 -21.32 -0.72 -4.00
N ASP A 218 -22.22 -1.64 -3.69
CA ASP A 218 -23.05 -1.58 -2.47
C ASP A 218 -22.21 -1.73 -1.19
N CYS A 219 -21.05 -2.38 -1.33
CA CYS A 219 -20.08 -2.64 -0.27
C CYS A 219 -18.85 -1.74 -0.31
N ALA A 220 -18.81 -0.76 -1.22
CA ALA A 220 -17.70 0.18 -1.29
C ALA A 220 -17.73 1.10 -0.06
N CYS A 221 -16.55 1.46 0.43
CA CYS A 221 -16.43 2.55 1.38
C CYS A 221 -16.87 3.86 0.72
N VAL A 222 -17.55 4.71 1.49
CA VAL A 222 -18.00 6.02 1.05
C VAL A 222 -17.27 7.11 1.82
N CYS A 223 -17.02 8.24 1.18
CA CYS A 223 -16.53 9.45 1.82
C CYS A 223 -17.60 10.53 1.69
N PRO A 224 -18.60 10.61 2.60
CA PRO A 224 -19.80 11.42 2.37
C PRO A 224 -19.51 12.89 2.04
N SER A 225 -18.50 13.47 2.67
CA SER A 225 -18.09 14.88 2.47
C SER A 225 -17.49 15.15 1.09
N LEU A 226 -16.82 14.16 0.49
CA LEU A 226 -16.28 14.25 -0.87
C LEU A 226 -17.27 13.73 -1.91
N ASP A 227 -17.93 12.61 -1.65
CA ASP A 227 -18.86 11.96 -2.58
C ASP A 227 -20.03 12.87 -2.94
N GLU A 228 -20.59 13.61 -1.97
CA GLU A 228 -21.62 14.61 -2.25
C GLU A 228 -21.12 15.67 -3.24
N LYS A 229 -19.92 16.21 -2.99
CA LYS A 229 -19.29 17.25 -3.82
C LYS A 229 -18.89 16.73 -5.22
N VAL A 230 -18.46 15.49 -5.33
CA VAL A 230 -18.16 14.84 -6.61
C VAL A 230 -19.45 14.64 -7.39
N ASN A 231 -20.48 14.06 -6.77
CA ASN A 231 -21.73 13.71 -7.43
C ASN A 231 -22.53 14.92 -7.92
N ASN A 232 -22.49 16.03 -7.18
CA ASN A 232 -23.16 17.28 -7.59
C ASN A 232 -22.25 18.20 -8.44
N GLY A 233 -21.01 17.78 -8.74
CA GLY A 233 -20.04 18.55 -9.52
C GLY A 233 -19.57 19.84 -8.86
N SER A 234 -19.69 19.96 -7.53
CA SER A 234 -19.28 21.13 -6.76
C SER A 234 -17.89 21.00 -6.13
N LEU A 235 -17.21 19.86 -6.28
CA LEU A 235 -15.85 19.67 -5.77
C LEU A 235 -14.91 20.71 -6.42
N THR A 236 -14.41 21.62 -5.60
CA THR A 236 -13.43 22.64 -6.01
C THR A 236 -12.00 22.14 -5.80
N HIS A 237 -11.02 22.85 -6.35
CA HIS A 237 -9.63 22.53 -6.03
C HIS A 237 -9.31 22.84 -4.57
N GLU A 238 -9.89 23.89 -3.99
CA GLU A 238 -9.74 24.24 -2.58
C GLU A 238 -10.22 23.11 -1.67
N ASP A 239 -11.36 22.50 -1.98
CA ASP A 239 -11.87 21.33 -1.24
C ASP A 239 -10.89 20.16 -1.28
N ALA A 240 -10.32 19.88 -2.46
CA ALA A 240 -9.33 18.82 -2.62
C ALA A 240 -8.03 19.13 -1.87
N TYR A 241 -7.56 20.38 -1.93
CA TYR A 241 -6.37 20.84 -1.20
C TYR A 241 -6.59 20.77 0.32
N GLU A 242 -7.70 21.28 0.83
CA GLU A 242 -8.03 21.23 2.26
C GLU A 242 -8.11 19.79 2.75
N PHE A 243 -8.73 18.89 1.96
CA PHE A 243 -8.77 17.47 2.27
C PHE A 243 -7.34 16.89 2.37
N LEU A 244 -6.51 17.06 1.34
CA LEU A 244 -5.15 16.50 1.31
C LEU A 244 -4.24 17.12 2.40
N ASP A 245 -4.41 18.39 2.72
CA ASP A 245 -3.63 19.09 3.77
C ASP A 245 -4.04 18.63 5.17
N THR A 246 -5.35 18.61 5.46
CA THR A 246 -5.91 18.21 6.75
C THR A 246 -5.46 16.82 7.16
N TYR A 247 -5.36 15.90 6.19
CA TYR A 247 -4.94 14.52 6.44
C TYR A 247 -3.45 14.28 6.25
N GLY A 248 -2.65 15.35 6.13
CA GLY A 248 -1.19 15.29 6.11
C GLY A 248 -0.60 14.64 4.85
N ILE A 249 -1.38 14.50 3.78
CA ILE A 249 -0.90 13.94 2.50
C ILE A 249 0.15 14.86 1.90
N PHE A 250 -0.04 16.19 1.99
CA PHE A 250 1.01 17.12 1.55
C PHE A 250 2.27 17.02 2.39
N ASN A 251 2.19 16.72 3.68
CA ASN A 251 3.39 16.50 4.50
C ASN A 251 4.14 15.22 4.05
N MET A 252 3.41 14.19 3.63
CA MET A 252 3.99 12.97 3.04
C MET A 252 4.65 13.27 1.69
N ILE A 253 3.95 13.92 0.76
CA ILE A 253 4.49 14.31 -0.56
C ILE A 253 5.66 15.28 -0.38
N GLN A 254 5.57 16.25 0.52
CA GLN A 254 6.62 17.24 0.77
C GLN A 254 7.83 16.60 1.43
N ALA A 255 7.66 15.61 2.31
CA ALA A 255 8.76 14.82 2.84
C ALA A 255 9.50 14.08 1.70
N GLU A 256 8.78 13.58 0.69
CA GLU A 256 9.37 12.99 -0.51
C GLU A 256 10.04 14.04 -1.42
N CYS A 257 9.41 15.18 -1.66
CA CYS A 257 10.00 16.25 -2.47
C CYS A 257 11.22 16.91 -1.80
N TYR A 258 11.27 16.99 -0.45
CA TYR A 258 12.44 17.50 0.26
C TYR A 258 13.69 16.67 -0.03
N TRP A 259 13.53 15.37 -0.34
CA TRP A 259 14.62 14.53 -0.83
C TRP A 259 15.03 14.88 -2.26
N CYS A 260 14.08 15.16 -3.16
CA CYS A 260 14.38 15.61 -4.52
C CYS A 260 15.19 16.92 -4.54
N VAL A 261 14.90 17.83 -3.61
CA VAL A 261 15.56 19.15 -3.55
C VAL A 261 16.90 19.09 -2.82
N THR A 262 17.05 18.26 -1.78
CA THR A 262 18.31 18.22 -0.99
C THR A 262 19.40 17.30 -1.56
N ASN A 263 19.06 16.34 -2.42
CA ASN A 263 20.04 15.48 -3.11
C ASN A 263 20.32 15.89 -4.57
N SER A 264 19.77 17.00 -5.06
CA SER A 264 20.14 17.58 -6.38
C SER A 264 21.43 18.43 -6.33
N SER A 265 22.17 18.36 -5.23
CA SER A 265 23.40 19.12 -4.99
C SER A 265 24.58 18.26 -4.53
N ASP A 266 24.72 17.08 -5.14
CA ASP A 266 25.99 16.33 -5.23
C ASP A 266 26.28 15.96 -6.70
#